data_AF-A0A5Q0SFF2-F1
#
_entry.id   AF-A0A5Q0SFF2-F1
#
_cell.length_a   1.000
_cell.length_b   1.000
_cell.length_c   1.000
_cell.angle_alpha   90.00
_cell.angle_beta   90.00
_cell.angle_gamma   90.00
#
_symmetry.space_group_name_H-M   'P 1'
#
loop_
_entity.id
_entity.type
_entity.pdbx_description
1 polymer ?
#
loop_
_entity_poly.entity_id
_entity_poly.type
_entity_poly.pdbx_seq_one_letter_code
_entity_poly.pdbx_strand_id
1 'polypeptide(L)'
;MDLPGYNYIVVYKDIHFGRPFIAGTLIRPENVLYELAKDKTFDEVSKAFYNQINFKQIQECIKYAIDVMKILKYYNKIKPKVPKRLKKKLGPTSYNFIDKGDGDNKYNPIIKNSNVKVIDVLTKLYEGKEISQVTEELSIPREAVIEAILYSASLIDDFHLSLSQFKEPASVVIESFNYIRKKR
;
A
#
# COMPACT_ATOMS: atom_id res chain seq x y z
N MET A 1 -18.44 -9.12 -17.27
CA MET A 1 -18.07 -7.75 -16.89
C MET A 1 -16.72 -7.86 -16.22
N ASP A 2 -15.64 -7.46 -16.90
CA ASP A 2 -14.30 -7.51 -16.30
C ASP A 2 -14.25 -6.53 -15.14
N LEU A 3 -13.94 -7.04 -13.95
CA LEU A 3 -13.91 -6.24 -12.75
C LEU A 3 -12.73 -5.25 -12.84
N PRO A 4 -12.96 -3.94 -12.71
CA PRO A 4 -11.87 -2.99 -12.70
C PRO A 4 -10.96 -3.24 -11.49
N GLY A 5 -9.74 -3.69 -11.76
CA GLY A 5 -8.71 -3.92 -10.74
C GLY A 5 -7.78 -5.10 -11.01
N TYR A 6 -7.21 -5.64 -9.93
CA TYR A 6 -6.51 -6.92 -9.94
C TYR A 6 -7.53 -8.06 -9.87
N ASN A 7 -7.11 -9.30 -10.16
CA ASN A 7 -7.97 -10.48 -10.03
C ASN A 7 -8.60 -10.60 -8.63
N TYR A 8 -8.00 -9.95 -7.61
CA TYR A 8 -8.44 -10.00 -6.22
C TYR A 8 -8.69 -8.65 -5.56
N ILE A 9 -8.31 -7.52 -6.17
CA ILE A 9 -8.56 -6.17 -5.64
C ILE A 9 -9.44 -5.45 -6.65
N VAL A 10 -10.63 -5.05 -6.24
CA VAL A 10 -11.66 -4.49 -7.10
C VAL A 10 -12.05 -3.09 -6.64
N VAL A 11 -12.50 -2.26 -7.58
CA VAL A 11 -12.96 -0.91 -7.31
C VAL A 11 -14.38 -0.75 -7.83
N TYR A 12 -15.33 -0.45 -6.94
CA TYR A 12 -16.69 -0.11 -7.34
C TYR A 12 -17.03 1.30 -6.89
N LYS A 13 -17.69 2.07 -7.76
CA LYS A 13 -18.05 3.47 -7.50
C LYS A 13 -18.89 3.63 -6.22
N ASP A 14 -19.80 2.70 -5.98
CA ASP A 14 -20.80 2.80 -4.90
C ASP A 14 -20.35 2.11 -3.60
N ILE A 15 -19.16 1.49 -3.57
CA ILE A 15 -18.62 0.82 -2.38
C ILE A 15 -17.38 1.59 -1.91
N HIS A 16 -17.31 1.85 -0.60
CA HIS A 16 -16.21 2.60 0.04
C HIS A 16 -15.86 3.92 -0.67
N PHE A 17 -16.86 4.57 -1.30
CA PHE A 17 -16.67 5.79 -2.09
C PHE A 17 -15.63 5.65 -3.21
N GLY A 18 -15.59 4.51 -3.89
CA GLY A 18 -14.64 4.24 -4.96
C GLY A 18 -13.24 3.82 -4.48
N ARG A 19 -13.10 3.42 -3.21
CA ARG A 19 -11.87 2.81 -2.69
C ARG A 19 -11.78 1.33 -3.04
N PRO A 20 -10.56 0.81 -3.23
CA PRO A 20 -10.33 -0.59 -3.50
C PRO A 20 -10.69 -1.45 -2.30
N PHE A 21 -11.13 -2.67 -2.58
CA PHE A 21 -11.32 -3.71 -1.57
C PHE A 21 -11.07 -5.08 -2.18
N ILE A 22 -10.89 -6.09 -1.33
CA ILE A 22 -10.65 -7.46 -1.76
C ILE A 22 -11.95 -8.05 -2.30
N ALA A 23 -11.91 -8.59 -3.53
CA ALA A 23 -13.05 -9.20 -4.21
C ALA A 23 -13.74 -10.26 -3.31
N GLY A 24 -15.06 -10.20 -3.23
CA GLY A 24 -15.86 -11.08 -2.38
C GLY A 24 -15.89 -10.69 -0.90
N THR A 25 -15.30 -9.56 -0.52
CA THR A 25 -15.28 -9.05 0.87
C THR A 25 -15.59 -7.55 0.91
N LEU A 26 -15.51 -6.94 2.09
CA LEU A 26 -15.46 -5.47 2.27
C LEU A 26 -14.12 -5.01 2.86
N ILE A 27 -13.11 -5.88 2.85
CA ILE A 27 -11.80 -5.65 3.47
C ILE A 27 -10.94 -4.83 2.53
N ARG A 28 -10.40 -3.70 3.02
CA ARG A 28 -9.56 -2.79 2.25
C ARG A 28 -8.08 -3.22 2.30
N PRO A 29 -7.28 -2.98 1.24
CA PRO A 29 -5.86 -3.37 1.20
C PRO A 29 -5.02 -2.81 2.36
N GLU A 30 -5.24 -1.54 2.73
CA GLU A 30 -4.53 -0.90 3.84
C GLU A 30 -4.77 -1.59 5.18
N ASN A 31 -5.97 -2.14 5.40
CA ASN A 31 -6.30 -2.86 6.64
C ASN A 31 -5.46 -4.15 6.75
N VAL A 32 -5.23 -4.84 5.64
CA VAL A 32 -4.40 -6.07 5.61
C VAL A 32 -2.95 -5.74 5.92
N LEU A 33 -2.42 -4.64 5.35
CA LEU A 33 -1.07 -4.17 5.63
C LEU A 33 -0.90 -3.74 7.10
N TYR A 34 -1.88 -3.04 7.68
CA TYR A 34 -1.85 -2.71 9.11
C TYR A 34 -1.84 -3.96 10.00
N GLU A 35 -2.52 -5.04 9.58
CA GLU A 35 -2.49 -6.30 10.32
C GLU A 35 -1.15 -7.01 10.18
N LEU A 36 -0.58 -7.04 8.97
CA LEU A 36 0.75 -7.58 8.70
C LEU A 36 1.84 -6.85 9.49
N ALA A 37 1.73 -5.53 9.63
CA ALA A 37 2.65 -4.69 10.41
C ALA A 37 2.66 -4.98 11.92
N LYS A 38 1.73 -5.80 12.43
CA LYS A 38 1.78 -6.31 13.82
C LYS A 38 2.75 -7.48 13.99
N ASP A 39 3.65 -7.66 13.03
CA ASP A 39 4.58 -8.79 12.91
C ASP A 39 3.88 -10.15 12.81
N LYS A 40 2.82 -10.20 12.02
CA LYS A 40 2.05 -11.42 11.80
C LYS A 40 2.51 -12.12 10.53
N THR A 41 2.51 -13.45 10.57
CA THR A 41 2.61 -14.30 9.37
C THR A 41 1.35 -14.18 8.50
N PHE A 42 1.41 -14.64 7.25
CA PHE A 42 0.23 -14.61 6.37
C PHE A 42 -0.93 -15.47 6.89
N ASP A 43 -0.63 -16.57 7.58
CA ASP A 43 -1.63 -17.41 8.25
C ASP A 43 -2.33 -16.64 9.38
N GLU A 44 -1.57 -15.96 10.23
CA GLU A 44 -2.13 -15.15 11.32
C GLU A 44 -2.91 -13.94 10.81
N VAL A 45 -2.48 -13.31 9.70
CA VAL A 45 -3.25 -12.25 9.03
C VAL A 45 -4.57 -12.82 8.49
N SER A 46 -4.55 -13.95 7.79
CA SER A 46 -5.77 -14.63 7.33
C SER A 46 -6.75 -14.90 8.48
N LYS A 47 -6.25 -15.46 9.58
CA LYS A 47 -7.03 -15.75 10.79
C LYS A 47 -7.60 -14.49 11.44
N ALA A 48 -6.85 -13.38 11.44
CA ALA A 48 -7.33 -12.09 11.94
C ALA A 48 -8.54 -11.54 11.16
N PHE A 49 -8.71 -11.94 9.90
CA PHE A 49 -9.88 -11.65 9.08
C PHE A 49 -10.87 -12.82 9.01
N TYR A 50 -10.86 -13.71 10.00
CA TYR A 50 -11.76 -14.89 10.06
C TYR A 50 -11.68 -15.76 8.80
N ASN A 51 -10.49 -15.87 8.19
CA ASN A 51 -10.25 -16.60 6.95
C ASN A 51 -11.09 -16.13 5.75
N GLN A 52 -11.61 -14.90 5.78
CA GLN A 52 -12.28 -14.28 4.64
C GLN A 52 -11.32 -13.95 3.49
N ILE A 53 -10.01 -13.97 3.76
CA ILE A 53 -8.97 -13.69 2.78
C ILE A 53 -7.93 -14.82 2.80
N ASN A 54 -7.31 -15.09 1.65
CA ASN A 54 -6.23 -16.07 1.51
C ASN A 54 -4.87 -15.41 1.22
N PHE A 55 -3.81 -16.22 1.15
CA PHE A 55 -2.44 -15.72 0.99
C PHE A 55 -2.25 -14.95 -0.32
N LYS A 56 -2.90 -15.38 -1.40
CA LYS A 56 -2.84 -14.70 -2.69
C LYS A 56 -3.51 -13.33 -2.63
N GLN A 57 -4.60 -13.19 -1.89
CA GLN A 57 -5.24 -11.89 -1.64
C GLN A 57 -4.34 -10.98 -0.79
N ILE A 58 -3.61 -11.52 0.21
CA ILE A 58 -2.62 -10.76 0.98
C ILE A 58 -1.49 -10.25 0.07
N GLN A 59 -0.94 -11.10 -0.80
CA GLN A 59 0.06 -10.70 -1.79
C GLN A 59 -0.45 -9.59 -2.71
N GLU A 60 -1.69 -9.69 -3.19
CA GLU A 60 -2.29 -8.65 -4.05
C GLU A 60 -2.52 -7.33 -3.29
N CYS A 61 -2.75 -7.35 -1.98
CA CYS A 61 -2.74 -6.12 -1.15
C CYS A 61 -1.35 -5.48 -1.09
N ILE A 62 -0.29 -6.29 -0.94
CA ILE A 62 1.10 -5.79 -0.92
C ILE A 62 1.47 -5.21 -2.30
N LYS A 63 1.10 -5.92 -3.37
CA LYS A 63 1.28 -5.46 -4.76
C LYS A 63 0.52 -4.17 -5.03
N TYR A 64 -0.69 -4.05 -4.49
CA TYR A 64 -1.47 -2.82 -4.55
C TYR A 64 -0.69 -1.65 -3.95
N ALA A 65 -0.07 -1.82 -2.78
CA ALA A 65 0.77 -0.80 -2.14
C ALA A 65 1.96 -0.39 -3.01
N ILE A 66 2.68 -1.38 -3.57
CA ILE A 66 3.80 -1.15 -4.50
C ILE A 66 3.34 -0.30 -5.70
N ASP A 67 2.20 -0.64 -6.28
CA ASP A 67 1.70 0.05 -7.47
C ASP A 67 1.15 1.45 -7.14
N VAL A 68 0.57 1.69 -5.95
CA VAL A 68 0.27 3.05 -5.46
C VAL A 68 1.54 3.89 -5.35
N MET A 69 2.63 3.35 -4.79
CA MET A 69 3.91 4.06 -4.72
C MET A 69 4.43 4.44 -6.11
N LYS A 70 4.33 3.52 -7.08
CA LYS A 70 4.69 3.79 -8.48
C LYS A 70 3.82 4.87 -9.09
N ILE A 71 2.49 4.81 -8.92
CA ILE A 71 1.55 5.83 -9.38
C ILE A 71 1.98 7.20 -8.82
N LEU A 72 2.14 7.31 -7.51
CA LEU A 72 2.50 8.57 -6.86
C LEU A 72 3.83 9.14 -7.37
N LYS A 73 4.84 8.27 -7.57
CA LYS A 73 6.13 8.65 -8.18
C LYS A 73 5.96 9.15 -9.62
N TYR A 74 5.23 8.41 -10.47
CA TYR A 74 5.09 8.78 -11.88
C TYR A 74 4.28 10.05 -12.08
N TYR A 75 3.25 10.24 -11.27
CA TYR A 75 2.37 11.36 -11.49
C TYR A 75 3.02 12.69 -11.11
N ASN A 76 4.03 12.75 -10.21
CA ASN A 76 4.82 13.93 -9.76
C ASN A 76 4.06 15.27 -9.53
N LYS A 77 2.73 15.27 -9.70
CA LYS A 77 1.83 16.41 -9.94
C LYS A 77 0.50 16.21 -9.24
N ILE A 78 0.04 14.96 -9.10
CA ILE A 78 -1.10 14.63 -8.24
C ILE A 78 -0.56 14.43 -6.83
N LYS A 79 0.03 15.48 -6.25
CA LYS A 79 0.15 15.50 -4.80
C LYS A 79 -1.28 15.64 -4.28
N PRO A 80 -1.77 14.64 -3.55
CA PRO A 80 -3.07 14.74 -2.96
C PRO A 80 -3.14 15.91 -1.98
N LYS A 81 -4.00 16.91 -2.21
CA LYS A 81 -4.20 17.99 -1.23
C LYS A 81 -5.08 17.48 -0.09
N VAL A 82 -4.47 16.72 0.81
CA VAL A 82 -5.16 16.17 1.97
C VAL A 82 -5.33 17.26 3.05
N PRO A 83 -6.55 17.53 3.53
CA PRO A 83 -6.78 18.43 4.66
C PRO A 83 -5.98 18.00 5.89
N LYS A 84 -5.29 18.93 6.56
CA LYS A 84 -4.48 18.64 7.77
C LYS A 84 -5.25 17.88 8.85
N ARG A 85 -6.55 18.16 9.02
CA ARG A 85 -7.44 17.48 9.97
C ARG A 85 -7.62 15.99 9.68
N LEU A 86 -7.54 15.60 8.41
CA LEU A 86 -7.66 14.21 8.00
C LEU A 86 -6.31 13.50 8.11
N LYS A 87 -5.19 14.17 7.81
CA LYS A 87 -3.84 13.60 8.02
C LYS A 87 -3.59 13.09 9.43
N LYS A 88 -4.14 13.75 10.45
CA LYS A 88 -4.04 13.28 11.85
C LYS A 88 -4.69 11.92 12.10
N LYS A 89 -5.57 11.46 11.19
CA LYS A 89 -6.24 10.15 11.25
C LYS A 89 -5.60 9.12 10.32
N LEU A 90 -4.57 9.48 9.55
CA LEU A 90 -3.97 8.64 8.51
C LEU A 90 -2.61 8.12 8.98
N GLY A 91 -2.63 7.05 9.77
CA GLY A 91 -1.43 6.37 10.23
C GLY A 91 -0.42 7.27 10.98
N PRO A 92 0.80 6.76 11.25
CA PRO A 92 1.83 7.52 11.94
C PRO A 92 2.30 8.72 11.11
N THR A 93 2.43 9.88 11.78
CA THR A 93 2.85 11.15 11.16
C THR A 93 4.36 11.25 10.96
N SER A 94 5.13 10.41 11.66
CA SER A 94 6.59 10.33 11.62
C SER A 94 7.04 8.87 11.56
N TYR A 95 8.23 8.64 11.01
CA TYR A 95 8.83 7.32 10.85
C TYR A 95 10.29 7.42 11.30
N ASN A 96 10.73 6.48 12.14
CA ASN A 96 12.07 6.50 12.73
C ASN A 96 13.10 5.90 11.79
N PHE A 97 12.72 4.91 10.99
CA PHE A 97 13.59 4.13 10.11
C PHE A 97 13.47 4.50 8.64
N ILE A 98 12.49 5.33 8.25
CA ILE A 98 12.30 5.75 6.86
C ILE A 98 12.86 7.15 6.65
N ASP A 99 13.79 7.27 5.69
CA ASP A 99 14.19 8.55 5.12
C ASP A 99 13.38 8.82 3.86
N LYS A 100 12.51 9.83 3.95
CA LYS A 100 11.64 10.23 2.84
C LYS A 100 12.38 11.08 1.80
N GLY A 101 13.56 11.59 2.11
CA GLY A 101 14.25 12.61 1.31
C GLY A 101 13.37 13.82 1.00
N ASP A 102 13.87 14.68 0.12
CA ASP A 102 13.13 15.79 -0.48
C ASP A 102 12.62 15.42 -1.89
N GLY A 103 11.58 16.12 -2.36
CA GLY A 103 11.07 15.99 -3.74
C GLY A 103 10.54 14.59 -4.09
N ASP A 104 11.04 14.02 -5.20
CA ASP A 104 10.58 12.76 -5.79
C ASP A 104 10.85 11.53 -4.90
N ASN A 105 11.86 11.62 -4.02
CA ASN A 105 12.19 10.55 -3.06
C ASN A 105 11.08 10.30 -2.04
N LYS A 106 10.16 11.26 -1.88
CA LYS A 106 9.04 11.14 -0.93
C LYS A 106 8.19 9.90 -1.18
N TYR A 107 8.05 9.43 -2.42
CA TYR A 107 7.20 8.29 -2.80
C TYR A 107 7.98 7.02 -3.11
N ASN A 108 9.30 7.07 -2.99
CA ASN A 108 10.19 5.92 -3.07
C ASN A 108 11.30 6.06 -2.01
N PRO A 109 10.91 6.12 -0.72
CA PRO A 109 11.84 6.42 0.35
C PRO A 109 12.79 5.25 0.61
N ILE A 110 13.90 5.54 1.28
CA ILE A 110 14.91 4.57 1.68
C ILE A 110 14.83 4.29 3.18
N ILE A 111 15.29 3.12 3.58
CA ILE A 111 15.51 2.81 4.99
C ILE A 111 16.80 3.54 5.43
N LYS A 112 16.73 4.30 6.52
CA LYS A 112 17.84 5.07 7.07
C LYS A 112 19.06 4.19 7.29
N ASN A 113 20.23 4.76 7.03
CA ASN A 113 21.53 4.09 7.16
C ASN A 113 21.65 2.83 6.29
N SER A 114 20.89 2.74 5.20
CA SER A 114 20.95 1.66 4.22
C SER A 114 20.71 2.19 2.80
N ASN A 115 20.95 1.34 1.80
CA ASN A 115 20.57 1.61 0.41
C ASN A 115 19.24 0.94 0.01
N VAL A 116 18.54 0.34 0.98
CA VAL A 116 17.31 -0.43 0.75
C VAL A 116 16.14 0.54 0.59
N LYS A 117 15.36 0.40 -0.47
CA LYS A 117 14.13 1.17 -0.65
C LYS A 117 12.97 0.47 0.03
N VAL A 118 11.96 1.23 0.46
CA VAL A 118 10.71 0.67 0.95
C VAL A 118 10.06 -0.27 -0.07
N ILE A 119 10.19 0.02 -1.37
CA ILE A 119 9.65 -0.85 -2.42
C ILE A 119 10.37 -2.21 -2.48
N ASP A 120 11.65 -2.28 -2.11
CA ASP A 120 12.42 -3.52 -2.08
C ASP A 120 11.90 -4.41 -0.94
N VAL A 121 11.62 -3.82 0.22
CA VAL A 121 10.98 -4.50 1.37
C VAL A 121 9.62 -5.09 0.96
N LEU A 122 8.74 -4.27 0.36
CA LEU A 122 7.42 -4.73 -0.08
C LEU A 122 7.52 -5.82 -1.16
N THR A 123 8.54 -5.77 -2.02
CA THR A 123 8.75 -6.77 -3.06
C THR A 123 9.06 -8.13 -2.44
N LYS A 124 9.91 -8.18 -1.40
CA LYS A 124 10.18 -9.42 -0.65
C LYS A 124 8.94 -9.97 0.05
N LEU A 125 8.15 -9.10 0.68
CA LEU A 125 6.88 -9.52 1.28
C LEU A 125 5.90 -10.04 0.23
N TYR A 126 5.84 -9.41 -0.94
CA TYR A 126 5.02 -9.88 -2.08
C TYR A 126 5.46 -11.26 -2.59
N GLU A 127 6.76 -11.55 -2.58
CA GLU A 127 7.31 -12.89 -2.87
C GLU A 127 6.92 -13.94 -1.82
N GLY A 128 6.20 -13.55 -0.76
CA GLY A 128 5.70 -14.44 0.30
C GLY A 128 6.67 -14.60 1.46
N LYS A 129 7.72 -13.77 1.54
CA LYS A 129 8.67 -13.78 2.65
C LYS A 129 8.03 -13.22 3.91
N GLU A 130 8.35 -13.82 5.05
CA GLU A 130 7.99 -13.30 6.37
C GLU A 130 8.93 -12.17 6.80
N ILE A 131 8.50 -11.34 7.75
CA ILE A 131 9.26 -10.16 8.20
C ILE A 131 10.68 -10.52 8.67
N SER A 132 10.83 -11.64 9.39
CA SER A 132 12.14 -12.18 9.83
C SER A 132 13.07 -12.45 8.64
N GLN A 133 12.57 -13.12 7.61
CA GLN A 133 13.32 -13.42 6.39
C GLN A 133 13.69 -12.14 5.62
N VAL A 134 12.80 -11.15 5.58
CA VAL A 134 13.09 -9.86 4.92
C VAL A 134 14.18 -9.09 5.68
N THR A 135 14.14 -9.10 7.02
CA THR A 135 15.18 -8.52 7.89
C THR A 135 16.55 -9.14 7.60
N GLU A 136 16.63 -10.46 7.49
CA GLU A 136 17.87 -11.18 7.18
C GLU A 136 18.35 -10.90 5.75
N GLU A 137 17.49 -11.04 4.74
CA GLU A 137 17.88 -10.88 3.34
C GLU A 137 18.31 -9.45 2.98
N LEU A 138 17.70 -8.44 3.60
CA LEU A 138 17.97 -7.04 3.31
C LEU A 138 18.95 -6.40 4.31
N SER A 139 19.38 -7.13 5.35
CA SER A 139 20.25 -6.63 6.41
C SER A 139 19.75 -5.32 7.05
N ILE A 140 18.44 -5.23 7.31
CA ILE A 140 17.78 -4.07 7.93
C ILE A 140 17.05 -4.49 9.20
N PRO A 141 16.91 -3.63 10.21
CA PRO A 141 16.23 -3.99 11.45
C PRO A 141 14.76 -4.33 11.22
N ARG A 142 14.22 -5.22 12.06
CA ARG A 142 12.81 -5.65 12.00
C ARG A 142 11.83 -4.48 12.05
N GLU A 143 12.12 -3.48 12.88
CA GLU A 143 11.32 -2.27 13.02
C GLU A 143 11.27 -1.46 11.72
N ALA A 144 12.33 -1.49 10.91
CA ALA A 144 12.34 -0.84 9.59
C ALA A 144 11.42 -1.55 8.59
N VAL A 145 11.34 -2.88 8.63
CA VAL A 145 10.39 -3.66 7.82
C VAL A 145 8.96 -3.31 8.21
N ILE A 146 8.66 -3.30 9.52
CA ILE A 146 7.34 -2.94 10.05
C ILE A 146 6.96 -1.51 9.65
N GLU A 147 7.87 -0.54 9.82
CA GLU A 147 7.62 0.84 9.41
C GLU A 147 7.39 0.97 7.90
N ALA A 148 8.12 0.21 7.07
CA ALA A 148 7.91 0.19 5.61
C ALA A 148 6.50 -0.28 5.25
N ILE A 149 5.99 -1.32 5.93
CA ILE A 149 4.60 -1.79 5.76
C ILE A 149 3.62 -0.69 6.17
N LEU A 150 3.77 -0.11 7.37
CA LEU A 150 2.88 0.96 7.87
C LEU A 150 2.88 2.18 6.97
N TYR A 151 4.06 2.58 6.49
CA TYR A 151 4.21 3.69 5.56
C TYR A 151 3.47 3.43 4.24
N SER A 152 3.57 2.23 3.70
CA SER A 152 2.88 1.86 2.47
C SER A 152 1.35 1.84 2.63
N ALA A 153 0.85 1.37 3.78
CA ALA A 153 -0.57 1.41 4.13
C ALA A 153 -1.08 2.86 4.24
N SER A 154 -0.32 3.72 4.91
CA SER A 154 -0.62 5.16 5.02
C SER A 154 -0.64 5.85 3.65
N LEU A 155 0.26 5.47 2.74
CA LEU A 155 0.26 5.99 1.36
C LEU A 155 -0.97 5.58 0.56
N ILE A 156 -1.47 4.36 0.72
CA ILE A 156 -2.74 3.92 0.10
C ILE A 156 -3.88 4.84 0.59
N ASP A 157 -3.96 5.04 1.90
CA ASP A 157 -4.98 5.90 2.50
C ASP A 157 -4.91 7.35 2.00
N ASP A 158 -3.69 7.92 1.96
CA ASP A 158 -3.41 9.27 1.43
C ASP A 158 -3.79 9.38 -0.04
N PHE A 159 -3.42 8.38 -0.86
CA PHE A 159 -3.74 8.33 -2.28
C PHE A 159 -5.24 8.35 -2.49
N HIS A 160 -6.00 7.45 -1.86
CA HIS A 160 -7.45 7.41 -2.06
C HIS A 160 -8.18 8.61 -1.49
N LEU A 161 -7.76 9.13 -0.33
CA LEU A 161 -8.37 10.32 0.23
C LEU A 161 -8.21 11.52 -0.70
N SER A 162 -7.12 11.58 -1.45
CA SER A 162 -6.94 12.61 -2.46
C SER A 162 -7.93 12.62 -3.58
N LEU A 163 -8.39 11.42 -3.93
CA LEU A 163 -9.22 11.25 -5.09
C LEU A 163 -10.64 11.75 -4.79
N SER A 164 -10.97 11.99 -3.51
CA SER A 164 -12.26 12.54 -3.09
C SER A 164 -12.55 13.94 -3.64
N GLN A 165 -11.52 14.65 -4.15
CA GLN A 165 -11.73 15.95 -4.81
C GLN A 165 -12.24 15.81 -6.25
N PHE A 166 -12.11 14.62 -6.86
CA PHE A 166 -12.57 14.36 -8.21
C PHE A 166 -14.03 13.93 -8.20
N LYS A 167 -14.76 14.28 -9.26
CA LYS A 167 -16.17 13.90 -9.44
C LYS A 167 -16.38 12.39 -9.45
N GLU A 168 -15.42 11.64 -10.00
CA GLU A 168 -15.45 10.18 -10.08
C GLU A 168 -14.12 9.56 -9.63
N PRO A 169 -13.92 9.39 -8.31
CA PRO A 169 -12.66 8.87 -7.75
C PRO A 169 -12.28 7.49 -8.30
N ALA A 170 -13.27 6.60 -8.46
CA ALA A 170 -13.08 5.25 -8.97
C ALA A 170 -12.47 5.22 -10.37
N SER A 171 -12.95 6.08 -11.29
CA SER A 171 -12.44 6.19 -12.66
C SER A 171 -10.95 6.58 -12.66
N VAL A 172 -10.57 7.54 -11.81
CA VAL A 172 -9.18 7.98 -11.66
C VAL A 172 -8.27 6.86 -11.15
N VAL A 173 -8.74 6.04 -10.19
CA VAL A 173 -8.01 4.85 -9.74
C VAL A 173 -7.78 3.92 -10.93
N ILE A 174 -8.84 3.53 -11.63
CA ILE A 174 -8.78 2.56 -12.74
C ILE A 174 -7.82 3.03 -13.84
N GLU A 175 -7.93 4.28 -14.26
CA GLU A 175 -7.05 4.88 -15.26
C GLU A 175 -5.58 4.89 -14.81
N SER A 176 -5.33 5.24 -13.54
CA SER A 176 -3.98 5.28 -12.98
C SER A 176 -3.32 3.90 -12.98
N PHE A 177 -4.04 2.86 -12.56
CA PHE A 177 -3.54 1.49 -12.56
C PHE A 177 -3.37 0.93 -13.98
N ASN A 178 -4.27 1.25 -14.91
CA ASN A 178 -4.12 0.87 -16.32
C ASN A 178 -2.90 1.53 -16.96
N TYR A 179 -2.61 2.78 -16.62
CA TYR A 179 -1.43 3.50 -17.12
C TYR A 179 -0.12 2.82 -16.72
N ILE A 180 0.05 2.48 -15.44
CA ILE A 180 1.29 1.82 -14.98
C ILE A 180 1.43 0.39 -15.52
N ARG A 181 0.32 -0.29 -15.83
CA ARG A 181 0.32 -1.64 -16.43
C ARG A 181 0.81 -1.62 -17.87
N LYS A 182 0.39 -0.62 -18.68
CA LYS A 182 0.84 -0.48 -20.08
C LYS A 182 2.34 -0.15 -20.22
N LYS A 183 2.99 0.27 -19.13
CA LYS A 183 4.41 0.62 -19.08
C LYS A 183 5.32 -0.51 -18.56
N ARG A 184 4.74 -1.64 -18.13
CA ARG A 184 5.49 -2.87 -17.82
C ARG A 184 5.70 -3.65 -19.10
#